data_AF-A0A077KGN3-F1
#
_entry.id   AF-A0A077KGN3-F1
#
_cell.length_a   1.000
_cell.length_b   1.000
_cell.length_c   1.000
_cell.angle_alpha   90.00
_cell.angle_beta   90.00
_cell.angle_gamma   90.00
#
_symmetry.space_group_name_H-M   'P 1'
#
loop_
_entity.id
_entity.type
_entity.pdbx_description
1 polymer ?
#
loop_
_entity_poly.entity_id
_entity_poly.type
_entity_poly.pdbx_seq_one_letter_code
_entity_poly.pdbx_strand_id
1 'polypeptide(L)'
;MGRVNNDGDHTTPETVPDNEQQRADNRRKMEDKRAEDAEKEKAEASLKVVIDTAALECTLCTNPKGIMVVNYNTPTIQEKKTATVKEKGPKSLVFTGNCLKSPNAALPCASVMKVGEWKKVGTYLSQEQLVLLQQSTIPCNYGQIDIKITDSGQIHQPDSIEAKGAPVPNPKDEGKCFCDREMTLDELKLVVKQLRASEKKKSTAIFSDENCPLPAADTTYERLLEELNTMFKTYHINTCIRKIHFFAQCYHETARLGTTLEYASGVGYDPGNHPESKQHGHTVAGDGPRYKGRGGMQLTWRDQQKEYLTYVISKKPQLVQGKKIEDLFDRKKQYQEKYIYTRDKLDDKGNPVLNKKKKKVKEKVVDLVDVDGAGLIANSLYFAIDSAGWFWDIYKTIEYGTKANKEKYKEILHKNLNEVSDYGDKYLSIISKFVNGGGNGMAERNVYYNELKTNVFKFNTKCINRDKIKK
;
A
#
# COMPACT_ATOMS: atom_id res chain seq x y z
N MET A 1 59.58 41.39 -13.13
CA MET A 1 59.42 42.61 -12.32
C MET A 1 58.64 43.62 -13.13
N GLY A 2 57.64 44.27 -12.53
CA GLY A 2 56.86 45.34 -13.16
C GLY A 2 55.35 45.18 -12.97
N ARG A 3 54.86 45.52 -11.77
CA ARG A 3 53.44 45.76 -11.48
C ARG A 3 53.02 47.11 -12.05
N VAL A 4 51.82 47.23 -12.61
CA VAL A 4 50.95 48.40 -12.45
C VAL A 4 49.51 47.88 -12.33
N ASN A 5 48.81 48.34 -11.29
CA ASN A 5 47.43 48.03 -10.95
C ASN A 5 46.49 49.16 -11.40
N ASN A 6 45.32 48.75 -11.91
CA ASN A 6 43.94 49.22 -11.68
C ASN A 6 43.48 50.67 -11.92
N ASP A 7 42.40 50.78 -12.72
CA ASP A 7 41.06 51.34 -12.43
C ASP A 7 40.43 51.78 -13.77
N GLY A 8 39.19 51.51 -14.20
CA GLY A 8 38.02 50.77 -13.73
C GLY A 8 36.86 51.20 -14.64
N ASP A 9 36.00 50.28 -15.11
CA ASP A 9 34.56 50.56 -15.27
C ASP A 9 33.77 49.25 -15.22
N HIS A 10 32.76 49.24 -14.36
CA HIS A 10 31.98 48.10 -13.91
C HIS A 10 30.56 48.25 -14.46
N THR A 11 30.11 47.28 -15.26
CA THR A 11 28.68 47.05 -15.50
C THR A 11 28.29 45.72 -14.86
N THR A 12 27.56 45.80 -13.74
CA THR A 12 26.90 44.66 -13.06
C THR A 12 25.58 44.31 -13.76
N PRO A 13 25.28 43.03 -14.02
CA PRO A 13 23.92 42.57 -14.25
C PRO A 13 23.20 42.28 -12.92
N GLU A 14 21.91 42.55 -12.96
CA GLU A 14 20.93 42.55 -11.87
C GLU A 14 20.84 41.24 -11.06
N THR A 15 20.69 41.39 -9.75
CA THR A 15 20.34 40.32 -8.79
C THR A 15 18.85 39.95 -8.89
N VAL A 16 18.56 38.66 -9.06
CA VAL A 16 17.22 38.05 -9.01
C VAL A 16 16.70 38.02 -7.54
N PRO A 17 15.47 38.45 -7.22
CA PRO A 17 14.93 38.37 -5.86
C PRO A 17 14.08 37.10 -5.58
N ASP A 18 14.27 36.58 -4.36
CA ASP A 18 13.28 35.99 -3.42
C ASP A 18 12.39 34.79 -3.87
N ASN A 19 12.84 33.55 -3.62
CA ASN A 19 12.07 32.30 -3.80
C ASN A 19 11.91 31.49 -2.49
N GLU A 20 12.51 31.93 -1.38
CA GLU A 20 12.55 31.15 -0.14
C GLU A 20 11.42 31.55 0.82
N GLN A 21 11.11 32.85 0.89
CA GLN A 21 10.00 33.38 1.69
C GLN A 21 8.63 32.87 1.19
N GLN A 22 8.40 32.91 -0.13
CA GLN A 22 7.17 32.38 -0.74
C GLN A 22 6.98 30.88 -0.50
N ARG A 23 8.06 30.09 -0.46
CA ARG A 23 7.98 28.65 -0.15
C ARG A 23 7.64 28.38 1.31
N ALA A 24 8.12 29.22 2.23
CA ALA A 24 7.80 29.12 3.65
C ALA A 24 6.33 29.49 3.93
N ASP A 25 5.83 30.56 3.31
CA ASP A 25 4.45 31.01 3.48
C ASP A 25 3.44 30.02 2.87
N ASN A 26 3.77 29.42 1.72
CA ASN A 26 2.96 28.37 1.12
C ASN A 26 2.94 27.09 1.98
N ARG A 27 4.03 26.79 2.71
CA ARG A 27 4.08 25.63 3.63
C ARG A 27 3.14 25.82 4.81
N ARG A 28 3.17 27.00 5.45
CA ARG A 28 2.28 27.33 6.58
C ARG A 28 0.80 27.28 6.18
N LYS A 29 0.44 27.88 5.05
CA LYS A 29 -0.95 27.82 4.53
C LYS A 29 -1.44 26.39 4.28
N MET A 30 -0.56 25.48 3.87
CA MET A 30 -0.92 24.07 3.68
C MET A 30 -1.02 23.30 5.00
N GLU A 31 -0.22 23.64 6.01
CA GLU A 31 -0.32 23.05 7.35
C GLU A 31 -1.63 23.46 8.03
N ASP A 32 -2.02 24.73 7.93
CA ASP A 32 -3.30 25.22 8.46
C ASP A 32 -4.49 24.52 7.79
N LYS A 33 -4.45 24.36 6.46
CA LYS A 33 -5.50 23.65 5.72
C LYS A 33 -5.60 22.16 6.10
N ARG A 34 -4.46 21.50 6.37
CA ARG A 34 -4.45 20.10 6.83
C ARG A 34 -5.06 19.95 8.22
N ALA A 35 -4.87 20.93 9.10
CA ALA A 35 -5.51 20.93 10.41
C ALA A 35 -7.02 21.09 10.28
N GLU A 36 -7.49 21.99 9.40
CA GLU A 36 -8.91 22.20 9.10
C GLU A 36 -9.58 20.95 8.51
N ASP A 37 -8.93 20.30 7.53
CA ASP A 37 -9.44 19.06 6.93
C ASP A 37 -9.49 17.91 7.95
N ALA A 38 -8.49 17.80 8.84
CA ALA A 38 -8.47 16.79 9.91
C ALA A 38 -9.57 17.01 10.95
N GLU A 39 -9.88 18.27 11.28
CA GLU A 39 -11.02 18.59 12.16
C GLU A 39 -12.35 18.25 11.51
N LYS A 40 -12.50 18.48 10.20
CA LYS A 40 -13.70 18.13 9.43
C LYS A 40 -13.90 16.62 9.35
N GLU A 41 -12.87 15.84 9.05
CA GLU A 41 -12.94 14.37 9.03
C GLU A 41 -13.30 13.79 10.39
N LYS A 42 -12.74 14.37 11.48
CA LYS A 42 -13.08 13.98 12.84
C LYS A 42 -14.53 14.30 13.18
N ALA A 43 -15.05 15.44 12.72
CA ALA A 43 -16.46 15.80 12.86
C ALA A 43 -17.37 14.83 12.10
N GLU A 44 -17.04 14.48 10.86
CA GLU A 44 -17.81 13.52 10.05
C GLU A 44 -17.78 12.10 10.64
N ALA A 45 -16.61 11.64 11.11
CA ALA A 45 -16.49 10.34 11.77
C ALA A 45 -17.34 10.25 13.05
N SER A 46 -17.45 11.36 13.79
CA SER A 46 -18.27 11.43 15.00
C SER A 46 -19.79 11.26 14.73
N LEU A 47 -20.23 11.52 13.49
CA LEU A 47 -21.61 11.41 13.02
C LEU A 47 -21.95 10.04 12.40
N LYS A 48 -21.04 9.07 12.43
CA LYS A 48 -21.34 7.71 11.96
C LYS A 48 -22.38 7.04 12.85
N VAL A 49 -23.34 6.37 12.22
CA VAL A 49 -24.38 5.59 12.91
C VAL A 49 -23.79 4.36 13.57
N VAL A 50 -24.26 4.01 14.74
CA VAL A 50 -23.75 2.86 15.49
C VAL A 50 -24.52 1.61 15.08
N ILE A 51 -23.81 0.52 14.82
CA ILE A 51 -24.40 -0.78 14.51
C ILE A 51 -24.00 -1.82 15.56
N ASP A 52 -24.64 -2.99 15.51
CA ASP A 52 -24.33 -4.13 16.37
C ASP A 52 -22.83 -4.43 16.36
N THR A 53 -22.28 -4.90 17.49
CA THR A 53 -20.84 -5.14 17.72
C THR A 53 -19.92 -3.89 17.80
N ALA A 54 -20.48 -2.68 17.83
CA ALA A 54 -19.72 -1.44 18.04
C ALA A 54 -18.88 -1.47 19.33
N ALA A 55 -17.74 -0.78 19.34
CA ALA A 55 -16.83 -0.78 20.49
C ALA A 55 -17.22 0.31 21.49
N LEU A 56 -17.26 -0.07 22.77
CA LEU A 56 -17.58 0.79 23.90
C LEU A 56 -16.36 0.99 24.79
N GLU A 57 -16.31 2.11 25.49
CA GLU A 57 -15.30 2.39 26.50
C GLU A 57 -15.93 2.88 27.80
N CYS A 58 -15.46 2.31 28.91
CA CYS A 58 -15.72 2.77 30.27
C CYS A 58 -14.42 2.66 31.08
N THR A 59 -13.78 3.79 31.38
CA THR A 59 -12.50 3.80 32.13
C THR A 59 -12.64 3.37 33.60
N LEU A 60 -13.86 3.21 34.09
CA LEU A 60 -14.16 2.69 35.44
C LEU A 60 -14.53 1.20 35.44
N CYS A 61 -14.19 0.48 34.37
CA CYS A 61 -14.22 -0.97 34.31
C CYS A 61 -12.79 -1.52 34.36
N THR A 62 -12.55 -2.62 35.09
CA THR A 62 -11.23 -3.30 35.08
C THR A 62 -10.84 -3.81 33.69
N ASN A 63 -11.84 -4.07 32.84
CA ASN A 63 -11.66 -4.19 31.39
C ASN A 63 -12.37 -3.02 30.70
N PRO A 64 -11.65 -1.92 30.39
CA PRO A 64 -12.28 -0.70 29.91
C PRO A 64 -13.01 -0.82 28.57
N LYS A 65 -12.77 -1.88 27.80
CA LYS A 65 -13.37 -2.12 26.49
C LYS A 65 -14.63 -2.99 26.62
N GLY A 66 -15.70 -2.55 25.98
CA GLY A 66 -16.96 -3.27 25.90
C GLY A 66 -17.48 -3.37 24.47
N ILE A 67 -18.57 -4.10 24.29
CA ILE A 67 -19.22 -4.34 23.00
C ILE A 67 -20.68 -3.94 23.10
N MET A 68 -21.16 -3.20 22.10
CA MET A 68 -22.57 -2.92 21.89
C MET A 68 -23.26 -4.17 21.31
N VAL A 69 -24.35 -4.59 21.96
CA VAL A 69 -25.25 -5.64 21.45
C VAL A 69 -26.61 -5.03 21.20
N VAL A 70 -27.07 -5.04 19.94
CA VAL A 70 -28.33 -4.42 19.54
C VAL A 70 -29.47 -5.42 19.67
N ASN A 71 -30.28 -5.22 20.71
CA ASN A 71 -31.39 -6.10 21.05
C ASN A 71 -32.71 -5.65 20.41
N TYR A 72 -32.89 -4.35 20.17
CA TYR A 72 -34.09 -3.83 19.51
C TYR A 72 -34.12 -4.29 18.04
N ASN A 73 -35.32 -4.59 17.52
CA ASN A 73 -35.45 -5.25 16.22
C ASN A 73 -35.32 -4.32 15.01
N THR A 74 -34.24 -3.56 14.90
CA THR A 74 -34.05 -2.56 13.85
C THR A 74 -33.59 -3.15 12.51
N PRO A 75 -33.81 -2.44 11.39
CA PRO A 75 -33.13 -2.69 10.13
C PRO A 75 -31.61 -2.75 10.28
N THR A 76 -30.99 -3.52 9.40
CA THR A 76 -29.55 -3.71 9.37
C THR A 76 -28.86 -2.69 8.47
N ILE A 77 -27.68 -2.24 8.89
CA ILE A 77 -26.68 -1.58 8.05
C ILE A 77 -25.48 -2.52 8.05
N GLN A 78 -24.99 -2.93 6.87
CA GLN A 78 -23.88 -3.90 6.74
C GLN A 78 -24.15 -5.20 7.51
N GLU A 79 -25.34 -5.76 7.29
CA GLU A 79 -25.83 -7.01 7.91
C GLU A 79 -25.94 -7.00 9.44
N LYS A 80 -25.71 -5.85 10.08
CA LYS A 80 -25.77 -5.68 11.53
C LYS A 80 -26.86 -4.70 11.91
N LYS A 81 -27.60 -4.99 12.99
CA LYS A 81 -28.72 -4.16 13.44
C LYS A 81 -28.25 -2.74 13.81
N THR A 82 -29.07 -1.74 13.49
CA THR A 82 -28.81 -0.33 13.81
C THR A 82 -29.07 -0.05 15.29
N ALA A 83 -28.09 0.46 16.03
CA ALA A 83 -28.28 0.80 17.44
C ALA A 83 -29.15 2.06 17.61
N THR A 84 -30.06 2.02 18.58
CA THR A 84 -30.97 3.13 18.90
C THR A 84 -30.96 3.44 20.39
N VAL A 85 -31.66 4.50 20.78
CA VAL A 85 -31.84 4.89 22.19
C VAL A 85 -32.46 3.80 23.09
N LYS A 86 -33.02 2.73 22.51
CA LYS A 86 -33.51 1.56 23.25
C LYS A 86 -32.39 0.67 23.82
N GLU A 87 -31.18 0.77 23.29
CA GLU A 87 -30.04 -0.02 23.75
C GLU A 87 -29.52 0.49 25.09
N LYS A 88 -29.94 -0.17 26.17
CA LYS A 88 -29.64 0.24 27.55
C LYS A 88 -29.32 -0.96 28.44
N GLY A 89 -28.46 -0.70 29.42
CA GLY A 89 -28.13 -1.64 30.46
C GLY A 89 -27.25 -2.80 29.98
N PRO A 90 -27.03 -3.80 30.85
CA PRO A 90 -25.97 -4.79 30.67
C PRO A 90 -26.21 -5.79 29.54
N LYS A 91 -27.44 -5.88 29.01
CA LYS A 91 -27.76 -6.69 27.84
C LYS A 91 -27.30 -6.05 26.52
N SER A 92 -27.24 -4.72 26.47
CA SER A 92 -26.78 -4.00 25.28
C SER A 92 -25.37 -3.42 25.43
N LEU A 93 -24.93 -3.11 26.65
CA LEU A 93 -23.61 -2.55 26.95
C LEU A 93 -22.75 -3.60 27.65
N VAL A 94 -22.14 -4.49 26.87
CA VAL A 94 -21.48 -5.68 27.41
C VAL A 94 -20.03 -5.37 27.78
N PHE A 95 -19.74 -5.40 29.07
CA PHE A 95 -18.39 -5.31 29.63
C PHE A 95 -18.09 -6.58 30.43
N THR A 96 -16.91 -7.17 30.23
CA THR A 96 -16.48 -8.41 30.91
C THR A 96 -15.70 -8.16 32.20
N GLY A 97 -15.47 -6.90 32.57
CA GLY A 97 -14.77 -6.52 33.79
C GLY A 97 -15.69 -6.13 34.95
N ASN A 98 -15.05 -5.81 36.08
CA ASN A 98 -15.71 -5.32 37.28
C ASN A 98 -15.68 -3.80 37.33
N CYS A 99 -16.68 -3.19 37.97
CA CYS A 99 -16.71 -1.75 38.14
C CYS A 99 -15.73 -1.34 39.24
N LEU A 100 -14.78 -0.46 38.92
CA LEU A 100 -13.80 0.08 39.87
C LEU A 100 -14.43 0.91 41.00
N LYS A 101 -15.67 1.39 40.81
CA LYS A 101 -16.46 2.07 41.86
C LYS A 101 -17.20 1.12 42.80
N SER A 102 -17.25 -0.17 42.49
CA SER A 102 -17.80 -1.15 43.41
C SER A 102 -16.86 -1.38 44.60
N PRO A 103 -17.37 -1.79 45.78
CA PRO A 103 -16.53 -2.12 46.92
C PRO A 103 -15.42 -3.10 46.51
N ASN A 104 -14.16 -2.71 46.75
CA ASN A 104 -12.96 -3.45 46.37
C ASN A 104 -12.89 -3.85 44.87
N ALA A 105 -13.57 -3.12 43.98
CA ALA A 105 -13.71 -3.46 42.56
C ALA A 105 -14.20 -4.92 42.32
N ALA A 106 -15.01 -5.45 43.23
CA ALA A 106 -15.38 -6.86 43.25
C ALA A 106 -16.63 -7.19 42.39
N LEU A 107 -17.45 -6.19 42.06
CA LEU A 107 -18.74 -6.45 41.40
C LEU A 107 -18.63 -6.29 39.86
N PRO A 108 -19.08 -7.29 39.08
CA PRO A 108 -19.13 -7.20 37.62
C PRO A 108 -19.93 -6.00 37.14
N CYS A 109 -19.44 -5.30 36.12
CA CYS A 109 -20.16 -4.18 35.51
C CYS A 109 -21.59 -4.56 35.13
N ALA A 110 -21.79 -5.77 34.60
CA ALA A 110 -23.11 -6.27 34.23
C ALA A 110 -24.12 -6.34 35.39
N SER A 111 -23.65 -6.45 36.64
CA SER A 111 -24.50 -6.59 37.84
C SER A 111 -24.89 -5.26 38.48
N VAL A 112 -24.02 -4.25 38.39
CA VAL A 112 -24.19 -2.95 39.08
C VAL A 112 -24.54 -1.81 38.14
N MET A 113 -24.41 -2.01 36.83
CA MET A 113 -24.65 -0.98 35.83
C MET A 113 -26.07 -0.41 35.95
N LYS A 114 -26.14 0.89 36.25
CA LYS A 114 -27.35 1.70 36.18
C LYS A 114 -27.10 2.82 35.20
N VAL A 115 -27.78 2.80 34.06
CA VAL A 115 -27.60 3.81 33.01
C VAL A 115 -28.74 4.81 32.97
N GLY A 116 -28.44 6.05 32.55
CA GLY A 116 -29.44 7.08 32.27
C GLY A 116 -29.85 7.11 30.79
N GLU A 117 -30.09 8.31 30.27
CA GLU A 117 -30.49 8.54 28.87
C GLU A 117 -29.30 8.80 27.97
N TRP A 118 -29.40 8.36 26.71
CA TRP A 118 -28.42 8.65 25.67
C TRP A 118 -28.37 10.15 25.36
N LYS A 119 -27.16 10.67 25.20
CA LYS A 119 -26.87 12.06 24.79
C LYS A 119 -26.26 12.06 23.39
N LYS A 120 -26.40 13.18 22.66
CA LYS A 120 -25.82 13.40 21.31
C LYS A 120 -26.23 12.31 20.31
N VAL A 121 -27.51 11.99 20.28
CA VAL A 121 -28.11 10.99 19.37
C VAL A 121 -28.36 11.60 17.99
N GLY A 122 -28.57 10.75 16.98
CA GLY A 122 -28.92 11.19 15.63
C GLY A 122 -30.35 11.73 15.56
N THR A 123 -30.63 12.50 14.50
CA THR A 123 -31.94 13.12 14.29
C THR A 123 -32.91 12.28 13.46
N TYR A 124 -32.42 11.24 12.78
CA TYR A 124 -33.28 10.33 12.01
C TYR A 124 -33.69 9.11 12.85
N LEU A 125 -34.84 8.52 12.47
CA LEU A 125 -35.46 7.42 13.19
C LEU A 125 -35.23 6.09 12.47
N SER A 126 -34.89 5.06 13.22
CA SER A 126 -34.92 3.65 12.78
C SER A 126 -36.01 2.95 13.58
N GLN A 127 -37.09 2.55 12.90
CA GLN A 127 -38.32 2.04 13.53
C GLN A 127 -38.80 2.93 14.69
N GLU A 128 -39.01 4.22 14.38
CA GLU A 128 -39.53 5.22 15.32
C GLU A 128 -38.61 5.55 16.51
N GLN A 129 -37.40 5.01 16.56
CA GLN A 129 -36.42 5.29 17.61
C GLN A 129 -35.24 6.07 17.06
N LEU A 130 -34.78 7.09 17.80
CA LEU A 130 -33.59 7.86 17.44
C LEU A 130 -32.36 6.93 17.42
N VAL A 131 -31.56 7.05 16.37
CA VAL A 131 -30.34 6.25 16.22
C VAL A 131 -29.20 6.78 17.09
N LEU A 132 -28.29 5.88 17.46
CA LEU A 132 -27.05 6.28 18.11
C LEU A 132 -25.99 6.64 17.07
N LEU A 133 -25.19 7.66 17.38
CA LEU A 133 -24.03 8.08 16.60
C LEU A 133 -22.75 7.75 17.38
N GLN A 134 -21.59 7.73 16.72
CA GLN A 134 -20.32 7.46 17.40
C GLN A 134 -20.02 8.48 18.51
N GLN A 135 -20.47 9.73 18.36
CA GLN A 135 -20.41 10.75 19.42
C GLN A 135 -21.39 10.54 20.57
N SER A 136 -22.34 9.62 20.44
CA SER A 136 -23.33 9.36 21.48
C SER A 136 -22.68 8.77 22.72
N THR A 137 -23.19 9.19 23.87
CA THR A 137 -22.70 8.76 25.19
C THR A 137 -23.87 8.45 26.11
N ILE A 138 -23.68 7.55 27.07
CA ILE A 138 -24.70 7.22 28.05
C ILE A 138 -24.10 7.26 29.46
N PRO A 139 -24.70 8.00 30.40
CA PRO A 139 -24.21 8.06 31.78
C PRO A 139 -24.42 6.72 32.47
N CYS A 140 -23.37 6.16 33.06
CA CYS A 140 -23.46 5.12 34.06
C CYS A 140 -23.53 5.78 35.45
N ASN A 141 -24.72 5.83 36.03
CA ASN A 141 -24.99 6.47 37.33
C ASN A 141 -24.28 5.76 38.50
N TYR A 142 -24.01 4.45 38.36
CA TYR A 142 -23.22 3.72 39.37
C TYR A 142 -21.73 4.09 39.31
N GLY A 143 -21.15 4.06 38.10
CA GLY A 143 -19.76 4.46 37.88
C GLY A 143 -19.51 5.96 37.99
N GLN A 144 -20.57 6.77 37.85
CA GLN A 144 -20.50 8.23 37.72
C GLN A 144 -19.60 8.67 36.56
N ILE A 145 -19.71 7.96 35.42
CA ILE A 145 -18.99 8.26 34.20
C ILE A 145 -19.87 7.99 32.97
N ASP A 146 -19.68 8.77 31.92
CA ASP A 146 -20.30 8.53 30.63
C ASP A 146 -19.56 7.39 29.91
N ILE A 147 -20.28 6.33 29.55
CA ILE A 147 -19.81 5.28 28.65
C ILE A 147 -19.78 5.86 27.25
N LYS A 148 -18.65 5.66 26.56
CA LYS A 148 -18.41 6.19 25.21
C LYS A 148 -18.49 5.10 24.17
N ILE A 149 -18.82 5.51 22.95
CA ILE A 149 -18.70 4.68 21.76
C ILE A 149 -17.40 5.10 21.08
N THR A 150 -16.43 4.18 21.01
CA THR A 150 -15.11 4.47 20.45
C THR A 150 -15.01 4.09 18.98
N ASP A 151 -15.86 3.16 18.53
CA ASP A 151 -15.98 2.71 17.15
C ASP A 151 -17.48 2.44 16.87
N SER A 152 -18.01 2.95 15.76
CA SER A 152 -19.44 2.79 15.43
C SER A 152 -19.81 1.37 14.96
N GLY A 153 -18.83 0.48 14.78
CA GLY A 153 -19.01 -0.88 14.28
C GLY A 153 -19.19 -0.94 12.76
N GLN A 154 -19.40 0.20 12.10
CA GLN A 154 -19.49 0.28 10.64
C GLN A 154 -18.12 0.07 10.01
N ILE A 155 -18.05 -0.94 9.16
CA ILE A 155 -16.92 -1.21 8.29
C ILE A 155 -17.18 -0.52 6.94
N HIS A 156 -16.17 0.01 6.28
CA HIS A 156 -16.38 0.59 4.94
C HIS A 156 -16.49 -0.54 3.91
N GLN A 157 -17.64 -1.22 3.90
CA GLN A 157 -18.02 -2.25 2.93
C GLN A 157 -19.15 -1.73 2.03
N PRO A 158 -18.99 -1.71 0.70
CA PRO A 158 -20.13 -1.64 -0.21
C PRO A 158 -20.81 -3.02 -0.29
N ASP A 159 -22.14 -3.06 -0.18
CA ASP A 159 -22.92 -4.30 -0.20
C ASP A 159 -22.77 -5.04 -1.54
N SER A 160 -22.38 -6.32 -1.49
CA SER A 160 -22.33 -7.23 -2.64
C SER A 160 -23.71 -7.83 -2.91
N ILE A 161 -24.28 -7.63 -4.10
CA ILE A 161 -25.52 -8.29 -4.54
C ILE A 161 -25.17 -9.56 -5.32
N GLU A 162 -25.65 -10.72 -4.88
CA GLU A 162 -25.55 -11.98 -5.63
C GLU A 162 -26.47 -11.97 -6.86
N ALA A 163 -25.89 -12.05 -8.06
CA ALA A 163 -26.64 -12.14 -9.31
C ALA A 163 -26.93 -13.59 -9.70
N LYS A 164 -28.18 -14.05 -9.54
CA LYS A 164 -28.72 -15.13 -10.38
C LYS A 164 -29.07 -14.55 -11.75
N GLY A 165 -28.60 -15.22 -12.79
CA GLY A 165 -28.51 -14.74 -14.16
C GLY A 165 -29.73 -14.00 -14.71
N ALA A 166 -29.52 -12.72 -15.02
CA ALA A 166 -30.21 -11.94 -16.04
C ALA A 166 -29.27 -10.80 -16.46
N PRO A 167 -29.32 -10.32 -17.72
CA PRO A 167 -28.33 -9.39 -18.26
C PRO A 167 -28.32 -8.08 -17.46
N VAL A 168 -27.15 -7.74 -16.94
CA VAL A 168 -26.92 -6.59 -16.07
C VAL A 168 -27.27 -5.29 -16.80
N PRO A 169 -28.24 -4.48 -16.33
CA PRO A 169 -28.40 -3.12 -16.81
C PRO A 169 -27.15 -2.30 -16.43
N ASN A 170 -26.58 -1.63 -17.42
CA ASN A 170 -25.39 -0.78 -17.28
C ASN A 170 -25.63 0.24 -16.15
N PRO A 171 -24.80 0.29 -15.09
CA PRO A 171 -24.93 1.33 -14.08
C PRO A 171 -24.74 2.69 -14.75
N LYS A 172 -25.71 3.59 -14.57
CA LYS A 172 -25.57 5.00 -14.95
C LYS A 172 -24.40 5.58 -14.12
N ASP A 173 -23.29 5.80 -14.80
CA ASP A 173 -22.00 6.15 -14.23
C ASP A 173 -21.75 7.64 -14.44
N GLU A 174 -22.10 8.45 -13.44
CA GLU A 174 -21.79 9.89 -13.39
C GLU A 174 -20.55 10.19 -12.50
N GLY A 175 -19.76 9.20 -12.10
CA GLY A 175 -18.67 9.36 -11.12
C GLY A 175 -17.28 9.55 -11.73
N LYS A 176 -16.56 10.61 -11.31
CA LYS A 176 -15.23 11.05 -11.78
C LYS A 176 -14.19 9.92 -11.94
N CYS A 177 -13.32 10.08 -12.95
CA CYS A 177 -12.17 9.18 -13.20
C CYS A 177 -11.19 9.07 -12.02
N PHE A 178 -10.16 8.23 -12.15
CA PHE A 178 -9.19 7.92 -11.09
C PHE A 178 -8.13 9.01 -10.83
N CYS A 179 -8.15 10.12 -11.57
CA CYS A 179 -7.21 11.21 -11.37
C CYS A 179 -7.44 11.89 -10.02
N ASP A 180 -6.33 12.15 -9.32
CA ASP A 180 -6.24 13.07 -8.17
C ASP A 180 -7.20 12.71 -7.03
N ARG A 181 -7.52 11.41 -6.91
CA ARG A 181 -8.27 10.82 -5.82
C ARG A 181 -7.74 9.43 -5.46
N GLU A 182 -8.12 8.98 -4.28
CA GLU A 182 -7.91 7.61 -3.84
C GLU A 182 -8.80 6.63 -4.62
N MET A 183 -8.29 5.41 -4.77
CA MET A 183 -9.06 4.29 -5.31
C MET A 183 -9.98 3.72 -4.24
N THR A 184 -11.12 3.18 -4.67
CA THR A 184 -11.98 2.38 -3.80
C THR A 184 -11.57 0.89 -3.84
N LEU A 185 -12.08 0.13 -2.88
CA LEU A 185 -11.86 -1.32 -2.81
C LEU A 185 -12.40 -2.05 -4.04
N ASP A 186 -13.59 -1.68 -4.51
CA ASP A 186 -14.21 -2.28 -5.70
C ASP A 186 -13.42 -1.99 -6.96
N GLU A 187 -12.85 -0.79 -7.07
CA GLU A 187 -11.97 -0.40 -8.15
C GLU A 187 -10.69 -1.23 -8.18
N LEU A 188 -10.06 -1.46 -7.02
CA LEU A 188 -8.88 -2.33 -6.93
C LEU A 188 -9.23 -3.80 -7.26
N LYS A 189 -10.37 -4.30 -6.75
CA LYS A 189 -10.88 -5.64 -7.09
C LYS A 189 -11.14 -5.76 -8.60
N LEU A 190 -11.68 -4.71 -9.23
CA LEU A 190 -11.88 -4.64 -10.67
C LEU A 190 -10.55 -4.64 -11.44
N VAL A 191 -9.55 -3.87 -11.01
CA VAL A 191 -8.18 -3.89 -11.56
C VAL A 191 -7.65 -5.31 -11.61
N VAL A 192 -7.65 -6.02 -10.46
CA VAL A 192 -7.10 -7.38 -10.40
C VAL A 192 -7.95 -8.35 -11.23
N LYS A 193 -9.27 -8.26 -11.17
CA LYS A 193 -10.18 -9.10 -11.95
C LYS A 193 -9.93 -8.98 -13.46
N GLN A 194 -9.80 -7.76 -13.99
CA GLN A 194 -9.56 -7.55 -15.43
C GLN A 194 -8.17 -8.03 -15.85
N LEU A 195 -7.14 -7.75 -15.06
CA LEU A 195 -5.80 -8.23 -15.33
C LEU A 195 -5.74 -9.77 -15.34
N ARG A 196 -6.41 -10.45 -14.40
CA ARG A 196 -6.55 -11.92 -14.38
C ARG A 196 -7.30 -12.44 -15.61
N ALA A 197 -8.40 -11.80 -15.99
CA ALA A 197 -9.22 -12.19 -17.13
C ALA A 197 -8.43 -12.11 -18.45
N SER A 198 -7.56 -11.10 -18.61
CA SER A 198 -6.68 -10.94 -19.77
C SER A 198 -5.73 -12.14 -19.98
N GLU A 199 -5.43 -12.89 -18.92
CA GLU A 199 -4.61 -14.11 -18.93
C GLU A 199 -5.44 -15.39 -18.78
N LYS A 200 -6.77 -15.32 -18.90
CA LYS A 200 -7.71 -16.44 -18.69
C LYS A 200 -7.59 -17.07 -17.30
N LYS A 201 -7.15 -16.32 -16.29
CA LYS A 201 -7.09 -16.75 -14.88
C LYS A 201 -8.42 -16.44 -14.20
N LYS A 202 -8.95 -17.44 -13.46
CA LYS A 202 -10.20 -17.31 -12.70
C LYS A 202 -10.00 -16.81 -11.28
N SER A 203 -8.88 -17.17 -10.64
CA SER A 203 -8.60 -16.77 -9.27
C SER A 203 -8.21 -15.29 -9.20
N THR A 204 -8.82 -14.59 -8.25
CA THR A 204 -8.48 -13.21 -7.86
C THR A 204 -7.72 -13.19 -6.52
N ALA A 205 -7.27 -14.33 -6.01
CA ALA A 205 -6.41 -14.33 -4.83
C ALA A 205 -5.13 -13.53 -5.12
N ILE A 206 -4.72 -12.74 -4.13
CA ILE A 206 -3.48 -11.96 -4.13
C ILE A 206 -2.56 -12.51 -3.03
N PHE A 207 -1.26 -12.41 -3.27
CA PHE A 207 -0.19 -12.82 -2.35
C PHE A 207 -0.37 -14.26 -1.81
N SER A 208 -0.91 -15.14 -2.66
CA SER A 208 -1.28 -16.52 -2.31
C SER A 208 -0.28 -17.57 -2.78
N ASP A 209 0.81 -17.15 -3.44
CA ASP A 209 1.81 -18.08 -3.92
C ASP A 209 2.60 -18.68 -2.75
N GLU A 210 3.03 -19.93 -2.89
CA GLU A 210 3.66 -20.67 -1.79
C GLU A 210 4.99 -20.05 -1.31
N ASN A 211 5.62 -19.22 -2.14
CA ASN A 211 6.84 -18.49 -1.81
C ASN A 211 6.56 -17.07 -1.30
N CYS A 212 5.30 -16.66 -1.13
CA CYS A 212 4.97 -15.34 -0.61
C CYS A 212 5.28 -15.28 0.90
N PRO A 213 6.17 -14.37 1.33
CA PRO A 213 6.58 -14.29 2.73
C PRO A 213 5.69 -13.35 3.56
N LEU A 214 4.65 -12.74 2.96
CA LEU A 214 3.77 -11.83 3.68
C LEU A 214 2.92 -12.57 4.73
N PRO A 215 2.71 -11.98 5.91
CA PRO A 215 1.76 -12.54 6.88
C PRO A 215 0.33 -12.42 6.36
N ALA A 216 -0.58 -13.29 6.80
CA ALA A 216 -1.96 -13.33 6.30
C ALA A 216 -2.75 -12.00 6.46
N ALA A 217 -2.39 -11.18 7.46
CA ALA A 217 -2.98 -9.85 7.64
C ALA A 217 -2.61 -8.87 6.51
N ASP A 218 -1.48 -9.10 5.86
CA ASP A 218 -0.92 -8.30 4.75
C ASP A 218 -1.30 -8.85 3.36
N THR A 219 -2.12 -9.91 3.28
CA THR A 219 -2.53 -10.51 2.00
C THR A 219 -3.99 -10.19 1.63
N THR A 220 -4.58 -9.15 2.22
CA THR A 220 -5.97 -8.73 1.96
C THR A 220 -6.05 -7.57 0.96
N TYR A 221 -7.19 -7.44 0.29
CA TYR A 221 -7.41 -6.34 -0.66
C TYR A 221 -7.49 -4.98 0.03
N GLU A 222 -8.08 -4.94 1.22
CA GLU A 222 -8.22 -3.75 2.06
C GLU A 222 -6.84 -3.22 2.45
N ARG A 223 -5.96 -4.13 2.88
CA ARG A 223 -4.60 -3.79 3.26
C ARG A 223 -3.76 -3.36 2.06
N LEU A 224 -3.89 -4.02 0.91
CA LEU A 224 -3.25 -3.60 -0.33
C LEU A 224 -3.77 -2.23 -0.81
N LEU A 225 -5.06 -1.95 -0.67
CA LEU A 225 -5.66 -0.67 -1.05
C LEU A 225 -5.09 0.48 -0.22
N GLU A 226 -5.02 0.30 1.09
CA GLU A 226 -4.45 1.27 2.03
C GLU A 226 -3.00 1.63 1.64
N GLU A 227 -2.18 0.61 1.40
CA GLU A 227 -0.79 0.80 1.00
C GLU A 227 -0.65 1.45 -0.39
N LEU A 228 -1.45 1.02 -1.36
CA LEU A 228 -1.43 1.61 -2.71
C LEU A 228 -1.86 3.09 -2.69
N ASN A 229 -2.94 3.44 -1.98
CA ASN A 229 -3.39 4.83 -1.91
C ASN A 229 -2.36 5.73 -1.20
N THR A 230 -1.80 5.25 -0.09
CA THR A 230 -0.73 5.94 0.65
C THR A 230 0.50 6.16 -0.24
N MET A 231 0.91 5.12 -0.96
CA MET A 231 2.05 5.13 -1.86
C MET A 231 1.78 6.07 -3.06
N PHE A 232 0.63 5.97 -3.72
CA PHE A 232 0.28 6.85 -4.84
C PHE A 232 0.33 8.32 -4.46
N LYS A 233 -0.22 8.67 -3.29
CA LYS A 233 -0.16 10.03 -2.74
C LYS A 233 1.27 10.47 -2.46
N THR A 234 2.07 9.61 -1.82
CA THR A 234 3.46 9.91 -1.41
C THR A 234 4.38 10.12 -2.61
N TYR A 235 4.20 9.31 -3.66
CA TYR A 235 5.07 9.24 -4.84
C TYR A 235 4.42 9.81 -6.09
N HIS A 236 3.41 10.67 -5.95
CA HIS A 236 2.81 11.45 -7.04
C HIS A 236 2.28 10.64 -8.24
N ILE A 237 1.83 9.39 -8.01
CA ILE A 237 1.19 8.52 -9.02
C ILE A 237 -0.32 8.84 -9.02
N ASN A 238 -0.65 10.09 -9.32
CA ASN A 238 -1.98 10.64 -9.04
C ASN A 238 -2.91 10.68 -10.25
N THR A 239 -2.39 10.66 -11.48
CA THR A 239 -3.21 10.67 -12.70
C THR A 239 -3.57 9.25 -13.14
N CYS A 240 -4.68 9.10 -13.88
CA CYS A 240 -5.07 7.81 -14.45
C CYS A 240 -3.93 7.16 -15.23
N ILE A 241 -3.22 7.92 -16.07
CA ILE A 241 -2.17 7.37 -16.93
C ILE A 241 -0.96 6.87 -16.14
N ARG A 242 -0.57 7.57 -15.07
CA ARG A 242 0.49 7.14 -14.16
C ARG A 242 0.10 5.87 -13.42
N LYS A 243 -1.12 5.80 -12.89
CA LYS A 243 -1.65 4.58 -12.23
C LYS A 243 -1.71 3.39 -13.18
N ILE A 244 -2.19 3.58 -14.42
CA ILE A 244 -2.24 2.52 -15.44
C ILE A 244 -0.83 1.97 -15.72
N HIS A 245 0.16 2.85 -15.99
CA HIS A 245 1.54 2.43 -16.21
C HIS A 245 2.10 1.69 -15.00
N PHE A 246 1.95 2.25 -13.80
CA PHE A 246 2.43 1.64 -12.56
C PHE A 246 1.84 0.23 -12.35
N PHE A 247 0.51 0.09 -12.42
CA PHE A 247 -0.16 -1.20 -12.19
C PHE A 247 0.26 -2.25 -13.22
N ALA A 248 0.39 -1.90 -14.50
CA ALA A 248 0.82 -2.84 -15.53
C ALA A 248 2.21 -3.43 -15.25
N GLN A 249 3.13 -2.59 -14.75
CA GLN A 249 4.49 -3.01 -14.41
C GLN A 249 4.50 -3.79 -13.10
N CYS A 250 3.95 -3.23 -12.01
CA CYS A 250 3.89 -3.85 -10.69
C CYS A 250 3.21 -5.23 -10.74
N TYR A 251 2.12 -5.36 -11.50
CA TYR A 251 1.43 -6.64 -11.69
C TYR A 251 2.33 -7.68 -12.36
N HIS A 252 3.13 -7.30 -13.36
CA HIS A 252 4.06 -8.23 -13.96
C HIS A 252 5.19 -8.63 -12.99
N GLU A 253 5.81 -7.65 -12.32
CA GLU A 253 6.94 -7.88 -11.40
C GLU A 253 6.60 -8.79 -10.22
N THR A 254 5.39 -8.65 -9.68
CA THR A 254 4.93 -9.41 -8.51
C THR A 254 4.34 -10.78 -8.85
N ALA A 255 4.63 -11.29 -10.05
CA ALA A 255 4.02 -12.50 -10.59
C ALA A 255 2.48 -12.46 -10.48
N ARG A 256 1.90 -11.35 -10.91
CA ARG A 256 0.47 -11.06 -10.89
C ARG A 256 -0.04 -10.75 -9.48
N LEU A 257 0.71 -10.03 -8.64
CA LEU A 257 0.42 -9.87 -7.20
C LEU A 257 0.30 -11.23 -6.51
N GLY A 258 1.15 -12.18 -6.88
CA GLY A 258 1.20 -13.52 -6.29
C GLY A 258 2.23 -13.62 -5.17
N THR A 259 3.30 -12.84 -5.24
CA THR A 259 4.36 -12.80 -4.23
C THR A 259 5.14 -11.47 -4.28
N THR A 260 5.81 -11.15 -3.17
CA THR A 260 6.76 -10.03 -3.03
C THR A 260 8.21 -10.49 -3.08
N LEU A 261 8.47 -11.79 -3.29
CA LEU A 261 9.80 -12.38 -3.31
C LEU A 261 10.04 -13.12 -4.62
N GLU A 262 11.17 -12.86 -5.25
CA GLU A 262 11.55 -13.48 -6.52
C GLU A 262 11.54 -15.03 -6.44
N TYR A 263 11.19 -15.71 -7.53
CA TYR A 263 11.19 -17.17 -7.61
C TYR A 263 12.58 -17.79 -7.82
N ALA A 264 13.48 -17.10 -8.52
CA ALA A 264 14.82 -17.63 -8.78
C ALA A 264 15.62 -17.76 -7.49
N SER A 265 16.60 -18.68 -7.43
CA SER A 265 17.42 -18.85 -6.21
C SER A 265 18.29 -17.62 -5.87
N GLY A 266 18.52 -16.73 -6.83
CA GLY A 266 19.42 -15.58 -6.69
C GLY A 266 20.91 -15.93 -6.80
N VAL A 267 21.29 -17.21 -6.91
CA VAL A 267 22.70 -17.66 -7.07
C VAL A 267 23.35 -17.04 -8.31
N GLY A 268 22.56 -16.74 -9.35
CA GLY A 268 23.04 -16.04 -10.53
C GLY A 268 23.64 -14.66 -10.23
N TYR A 269 23.24 -14.03 -9.11
CA TYR A 269 23.74 -12.73 -8.67
C TYR A 269 24.98 -12.82 -7.77
N ASP A 270 25.46 -14.02 -7.43
CA ASP A 270 26.66 -14.15 -6.60
C ASP A 270 27.91 -13.58 -7.30
N PRO A 271 28.94 -13.20 -6.51
CA PRO A 271 30.24 -12.80 -7.05
C PRO A 271 30.80 -13.88 -7.98
N GLY A 272 31.21 -13.49 -9.19
CA GLY A 272 31.73 -14.40 -10.21
C GLY A 272 30.67 -15.04 -11.11
N ASN A 273 29.40 -15.05 -10.73
CA ASN A 273 28.29 -15.54 -11.56
C ASN A 273 27.64 -14.44 -12.41
N HIS A 274 27.64 -13.20 -11.92
CA HIS A 274 27.18 -12.03 -12.68
C HIS A 274 28.32 -11.00 -12.84
N PRO A 275 28.54 -10.42 -14.03
CA PRO A 275 29.59 -9.40 -14.24
C PRO A 275 29.39 -8.16 -13.36
N GLU A 276 28.14 -7.83 -13.04
CA GLU A 276 27.76 -6.65 -12.25
C GLU A 276 27.68 -6.91 -10.73
N SER A 277 27.90 -8.15 -10.28
CA SER A 277 27.81 -8.49 -8.84
C SER A 277 28.68 -7.59 -7.96
N LYS A 278 29.93 -7.34 -8.38
CA LYS A 278 30.89 -6.54 -7.61
C LYS A 278 30.49 -5.07 -7.49
N GLN A 279 30.00 -4.44 -8.57
CA GLN A 279 29.56 -3.03 -8.52
C GLN A 279 28.36 -2.84 -7.59
N HIS A 280 27.53 -3.88 -7.48
CA HIS A 280 26.35 -3.94 -6.63
C HIS A 280 26.62 -4.38 -5.18
N GLY A 281 27.90 -4.45 -4.78
CA GLY A 281 28.29 -4.74 -3.42
C GLY A 281 28.11 -6.20 -2.99
N HIS A 282 28.00 -7.12 -3.95
CA HIS A 282 28.07 -8.56 -3.67
C HIS A 282 29.56 -8.94 -3.59
N THR A 283 29.97 -9.43 -2.44
CA THR A 283 31.38 -9.65 -2.10
C THR A 283 31.69 -11.09 -1.70
N VAL A 284 30.68 -11.85 -1.27
CA VAL A 284 30.83 -13.25 -0.88
C VAL A 284 29.72 -14.11 -1.50
N ALA A 285 29.99 -15.41 -1.69
CA ALA A 285 28.97 -16.36 -2.11
C ALA A 285 27.79 -16.36 -1.11
N GLY A 286 26.57 -16.39 -1.63
CA GLY A 286 25.34 -16.22 -0.85
C GLY A 286 24.84 -14.77 -0.79
N ASP A 287 25.62 -13.77 -1.22
CA ASP A 287 25.09 -12.39 -1.36
C ASP A 287 24.02 -12.32 -2.46
N GLY A 288 24.15 -13.07 -3.55
CA GLY A 288 23.16 -13.12 -4.62
C GLY A 288 21.79 -13.59 -4.13
N PRO A 289 21.69 -14.80 -3.53
CA PRO A 289 20.47 -15.26 -2.86
C PRO A 289 19.96 -14.31 -1.77
N ARG A 290 20.85 -13.65 -1.01
CA ARG A 290 20.45 -12.73 0.05
C ARG A 290 19.84 -11.44 -0.48
N TYR A 291 20.29 -10.90 -1.62
CA TYR A 291 19.83 -9.62 -2.18
C TYR A 291 19.15 -9.77 -3.56
N LYS A 292 18.45 -10.89 -3.75
CA LYS A 292 17.54 -11.17 -4.86
C LYS A 292 16.31 -10.24 -4.86
N GLY A 293 15.48 -10.31 -5.91
CA GLY A 293 14.35 -9.41 -6.10
C GLY A 293 13.33 -9.42 -4.96
N ARG A 294 12.97 -8.22 -4.46
CA ARG A 294 11.95 -8.01 -3.41
C ARG A 294 10.98 -6.86 -3.70
N GLY A 295 9.77 -6.97 -3.18
CA GLY A 295 8.75 -5.93 -3.21
C GLY A 295 7.98 -5.82 -4.52
N GLY A 296 7.18 -4.75 -4.65
CA GLY A 296 6.24 -4.51 -5.73
C GLY A 296 6.88 -4.21 -7.09
N MET A 297 8.18 -3.93 -7.12
CA MET A 297 8.96 -3.72 -8.33
C MET A 297 10.26 -4.54 -8.37
N GLN A 298 10.33 -5.60 -7.55
CA GLN A 298 11.46 -6.55 -7.50
C GLN A 298 12.84 -5.87 -7.41
N LEU A 299 12.99 -4.95 -6.44
CA LEU A 299 14.29 -4.34 -6.13
C LEU A 299 15.33 -5.44 -5.93
N THR A 300 16.35 -5.43 -6.76
CA THR A 300 17.42 -6.44 -6.80
C THR A 300 18.74 -5.74 -6.49
N TRP A 301 19.71 -6.48 -5.98
CA TRP A 301 21.04 -6.01 -5.56
C TRP A 301 21.10 -5.40 -4.16
N ARG A 302 22.25 -5.59 -3.50
CA ARG A 302 22.49 -5.12 -2.13
C ARG A 302 22.43 -3.60 -2.02
N ASP A 303 23.11 -2.90 -2.92
CA ASP A 303 23.18 -1.44 -2.93
C ASP A 303 21.80 -0.80 -3.13
N GLN A 304 20.98 -1.29 -4.05
CA GLN A 304 19.64 -0.76 -4.32
C GLN A 304 18.70 -0.94 -3.13
N GLN A 305 18.68 -2.13 -2.53
CA GLN A 305 17.88 -2.39 -1.33
C GLN A 305 18.37 -1.56 -0.14
N LYS A 306 19.69 -1.36 -0.02
CA LYS A 306 20.29 -0.49 1.00
C LYS A 306 19.92 0.98 0.80
N GLU A 307 19.89 1.45 -0.44
CA GLU A 307 19.54 2.83 -0.77
C GLU A 307 18.07 3.13 -0.40
N TYR A 308 17.14 2.22 -0.75
CA TYR A 308 15.74 2.35 -0.35
C TYR A 308 15.58 2.41 1.17
N LEU A 309 16.21 1.50 1.92
CA LEU A 309 16.09 1.51 3.38
C LEU A 309 16.80 2.71 4.02
N THR A 310 17.85 3.25 3.40
CA THR A 310 18.45 4.54 3.80
C THR A 310 17.45 5.69 3.60
N TYR A 311 16.73 5.69 2.49
CA TYR A 311 15.65 6.64 2.25
C TYR A 311 14.56 6.52 3.33
N VAL A 312 14.13 5.30 3.67
CA VAL A 312 13.14 5.08 4.74
C VAL A 312 13.65 5.59 6.09
N ILE A 313 14.91 5.30 6.47
CA ILE A 313 15.52 5.84 7.70
C ILE A 313 15.45 7.37 7.71
N SER A 314 15.73 8.03 6.58
CA SER A 314 15.74 9.49 6.50
C SER A 314 14.34 10.14 6.61
N LYS A 315 13.27 9.43 6.21
CA LYS A 315 11.91 9.97 6.13
C LYS A 315 10.98 9.45 7.20
N LYS A 316 11.14 8.20 7.61
CA LYS A 316 10.25 7.43 8.48
C LYS A 316 11.07 6.50 9.41
N PRO A 317 12.03 7.03 10.20
CA PRO A 317 12.93 6.21 11.04
C PRO A 317 12.21 5.32 12.05
N GLN A 318 10.98 5.68 12.45
CA GLN A 318 10.14 4.89 13.33
C GLN A 318 9.77 3.51 12.75
N LEU A 319 9.70 3.37 11.42
CA LEU A 319 9.34 2.11 10.77
C LEU A 319 10.43 1.05 10.85
N VAL A 320 11.67 1.48 11.12
CA VAL A 320 12.83 0.59 11.34
C VAL A 320 13.34 0.68 12.79
N GLN A 321 12.50 1.18 13.71
CA GLN A 321 12.79 1.26 15.14
C GLN A 321 14.11 1.98 15.46
N GLY A 322 14.49 2.99 14.65
CA GLY A 322 15.71 3.77 14.83
C GLY A 322 17.02 3.03 14.51
N LYS A 323 16.97 1.83 13.92
CA LYS A 323 18.16 1.11 13.45
C LYS A 323 18.93 1.93 12.40
N LYS A 324 20.26 1.87 12.44
CA LYS A 324 21.11 2.44 11.38
C LYS A 324 21.16 1.49 10.18
N ILE A 325 21.57 2.01 9.03
CA ILE A 325 21.64 1.21 7.81
C ILE A 325 22.70 0.10 7.92
N GLU A 326 23.76 0.32 8.69
CA GLU A 326 24.78 -0.69 8.99
C GLU A 326 24.19 -1.85 9.78
N ASP A 327 23.30 -1.57 10.74
CA ASP A 327 22.62 -2.59 11.54
C ASP A 327 21.61 -3.38 10.70
N LEU A 328 21.00 -2.76 9.68
CA LEU A 328 20.09 -3.44 8.76
C LEU A 328 20.83 -4.32 7.74
N PHE A 329 22.09 -4.03 7.42
CA PHE A 329 22.85 -4.74 6.37
C PHE A 329 24.12 -5.40 6.91
N ASP A 330 24.03 -5.98 8.11
CA ASP A 330 25.11 -6.63 8.84
C ASP A 330 25.28 -8.13 8.52
N ARG A 331 24.48 -8.66 7.59
CA ARG A 331 24.39 -10.09 7.21
C ARG A 331 23.99 -11.04 8.35
N LYS A 332 23.61 -10.54 9.52
CA LYS A 332 23.08 -11.39 10.59
C LYS A 332 21.62 -11.70 10.30
N LYS A 333 21.17 -12.86 10.79
CA LYS A 333 19.76 -13.26 10.71
C LYS A 333 18.87 -12.23 11.40
N GLN A 334 18.01 -11.57 10.63
CA GLN A 334 16.93 -10.72 11.13
C GLN A 334 15.57 -11.23 10.65
N TYR A 335 15.53 -11.79 9.44
CA TYR A 335 14.38 -12.49 8.88
C TYR A 335 14.82 -13.87 8.38
N GLN A 336 13.83 -14.75 8.19
CA GLN A 336 14.04 -16.03 7.54
C GLN A 336 13.01 -16.16 6.42
N GLU A 337 13.50 -16.30 5.19
CA GLU A 337 12.68 -16.40 4.00
C GLU A 337 12.65 -17.84 3.48
N LYS A 338 11.49 -18.30 3.02
CA LYS A 338 11.31 -19.62 2.40
C LYS A 338 11.54 -19.50 0.90
N TYR A 339 12.68 -19.98 0.43
CA TYR A 339 13.02 -19.97 -1.00
C TYR A 339 12.53 -21.25 -1.64
N ILE A 340 11.63 -21.09 -2.61
CA ILE A 340 11.09 -22.20 -3.39
C ILE A 340 11.55 -22.02 -4.82
N TYR A 341 12.42 -22.91 -5.28
CA TYR A 341 12.96 -22.87 -6.63
C TYR A 341 13.13 -24.28 -7.18
N THR A 342 13.45 -24.36 -8.48
CA THR A 342 13.63 -25.63 -9.18
C THR A 342 15.09 -25.78 -9.61
N ARG A 343 15.71 -26.94 -9.37
CA ARG A 343 17.06 -27.26 -9.85
C ARG A 343 17.11 -28.59 -10.59
N ASP A 344 18.22 -28.86 -11.29
CA ASP A 344 18.47 -30.20 -11.85
C ASP A 344 18.61 -31.20 -10.69
N LYS A 345 17.84 -32.29 -10.75
CA LYS A 345 17.96 -33.40 -9.80
C LYS A 345 19.31 -34.08 -10.02
N LEU A 346 20.08 -34.28 -8.96
CA LEU A 346 21.38 -34.94 -9.02
C LEU A 346 21.27 -36.38 -8.49
N ASP A 347 22.08 -37.29 -9.02
CA ASP A 347 22.28 -38.64 -8.47
C ASP A 347 23.26 -38.60 -7.28
N ASP A 348 23.48 -39.75 -6.64
CA ASP A 348 24.38 -39.89 -5.48
C ASP A 348 25.85 -39.53 -5.82
N LYS A 349 26.19 -39.37 -7.09
CA LYS A 349 27.52 -38.99 -7.59
C LYS A 349 27.57 -37.53 -8.05
N GLY A 350 26.50 -36.76 -7.85
CA GLY A 350 26.41 -35.36 -8.23
C GLY A 350 26.12 -35.10 -9.72
N ASN A 351 25.74 -36.11 -10.50
CA ASN A 351 25.44 -35.95 -11.93
C ASN A 351 23.95 -35.67 -12.17
N PRO A 352 23.57 -34.86 -13.18
CA PRO A 352 22.16 -34.63 -13.50
C PRO A 352 21.43 -35.91 -13.89
N VAL A 353 20.35 -36.22 -13.17
CA VAL A 353 19.44 -37.33 -13.48
C VAL A 353 18.72 -37.04 -14.79
N LEU A 354 18.75 -37.99 -15.72
CA LEU A 354 18.07 -37.88 -17.01
C LEU A 354 16.80 -38.74 -17.03
N ASN A 355 15.74 -38.24 -17.65
CA ASN A 355 14.53 -39.03 -17.91
C ASN A 355 14.74 -39.97 -19.11
N LYS A 356 13.73 -40.81 -19.41
CA LYS A 356 13.75 -41.75 -20.55
C LYS A 356 14.01 -41.09 -21.91
N LYS A 357 13.82 -39.77 -22.04
CA LYS A 357 14.07 -38.97 -23.25
C LYS A 357 15.41 -38.22 -23.21
N LYS A 358 16.34 -38.61 -22.31
CA LYS A 358 17.64 -37.95 -22.09
C LYS A 358 17.54 -36.46 -21.70
N LYS A 359 16.40 -36.01 -21.16
CA LYS A 359 16.25 -34.64 -20.64
C LYS A 359 16.51 -34.64 -19.13
N LYS A 360 17.17 -33.59 -18.64
CA LYS A 360 17.42 -33.40 -17.21
C LYS A 360 16.12 -33.36 -16.43
N VAL A 361 16.05 -34.15 -15.38
CA VAL A 361 14.94 -34.16 -14.41
C VAL A 361 15.14 -32.97 -13.49
N LYS A 362 14.05 -32.26 -13.21
CA LYS A 362 14.03 -31.13 -12.29
C LYS A 362 13.42 -31.56 -10.96
N GLU A 363 13.91 -31.01 -9.85
CA GLU A 363 13.31 -31.17 -8.52
C GLU A 363 12.99 -29.81 -7.90
N LYS A 364 11.92 -29.78 -7.09
CA LYS A 364 11.55 -28.63 -6.27
C LYS A 364 12.40 -28.65 -5.00
N VAL A 365 13.05 -27.53 -4.71
CA VAL A 365 13.84 -27.31 -3.50
C VAL A 365 13.14 -26.27 -2.64
N VAL A 366 13.18 -26.48 -1.33
CA VAL A 366 12.67 -25.55 -0.33
C VAL A 366 13.78 -25.30 0.67
N ASP A 367 14.35 -24.11 0.62
CA ASP A 367 15.41 -23.68 1.54
C ASP A 367 14.90 -22.57 2.46
N LEU A 368 15.31 -22.63 3.72
CA LEU A 368 15.13 -21.53 4.66
C LEU A 368 16.40 -20.70 4.67
N VAL A 369 16.31 -19.47 4.19
CA VAL A 369 17.46 -18.58 4.04
C VAL A 369 17.38 -17.46 5.07
N ASP A 370 18.41 -17.35 5.88
CA ASP A 370 18.57 -16.25 6.82
C ASP A 370 19.00 -14.98 6.07
N VAL A 371 18.21 -13.92 6.22
CA VAL A 371 18.45 -12.63 5.59
C VAL A 371 18.50 -11.53 6.65
N ASP A 372 19.26 -10.49 6.36
CA ASP A 372 19.35 -9.30 7.20
C ASP A 372 18.13 -8.38 6.95
N GLY A 373 18.25 -7.10 7.28
CA GLY A 373 17.19 -6.11 7.13
C GLY A 373 16.62 -5.98 5.70
N ALA A 374 17.32 -6.47 4.67
CA ALA A 374 16.79 -6.60 3.31
C ALA A 374 15.44 -7.33 3.27
N GLY A 375 15.23 -8.30 4.17
CA GLY A 375 13.98 -9.07 4.27
C GLY A 375 12.73 -8.20 4.52
N LEU A 376 12.88 -7.01 5.12
CA LEU A 376 11.76 -6.06 5.33
C LEU A 376 10.97 -5.80 4.05
N ILE A 377 11.67 -5.67 2.92
CA ILE A 377 11.08 -5.28 1.63
C ILE A 377 10.14 -6.36 1.09
N ALA A 378 10.35 -7.63 1.44
CA ALA A 378 9.48 -8.72 1.03
C ALA A 378 8.47 -9.13 2.12
N ASN A 379 8.86 -9.08 3.40
CA ASN A 379 8.09 -9.63 4.52
C ASN A 379 7.06 -8.63 5.10
N SER A 380 6.95 -7.42 4.56
CA SER A 380 5.94 -6.45 4.94
C SER A 380 5.33 -5.80 3.71
N LEU A 381 3.99 -5.73 3.68
CA LEU A 381 3.29 -5.14 2.54
C LEU A 381 3.60 -3.64 2.39
N TYR A 382 3.72 -2.94 3.51
CA TYR A 382 4.13 -1.53 3.52
C TYR A 382 5.43 -1.34 2.74
N PHE A 383 6.51 -2.03 3.14
CA PHE A 383 7.81 -1.85 2.49
C PHE A 383 7.81 -2.39 1.05
N ALA A 384 7.03 -3.44 0.78
CA ALA A 384 6.89 -3.97 -0.57
C ALA A 384 6.26 -2.96 -1.55
N ILE A 385 5.21 -2.25 -1.12
CA ILE A 385 4.50 -1.29 -1.97
C ILE A 385 5.18 0.08 -1.97
N ASP A 386 5.63 0.57 -0.81
CA ASP A 386 6.36 1.85 -0.67
C ASP A 386 7.67 1.83 -1.49
N SER A 387 8.40 0.70 -1.50
CA SER A 387 9.61 0.56 -2.33
C SER A 387 9.33 0.62 -3.83
N ALA A 388 8.17 0.14 -4.28
CA ALA A 388 7.74 0.26 -5.67
C ALA A 388 7.43 1.70 -6.05
N GLY A 389 6.81 2.47 -5.16
CA GLY A 389 6.57 3.91 -5.35
C GLY A 389 7.87 4.71 -5.36
N TRP A 390 8.77 4.44 -4.40
CA TRP A 390 10.11 5.03 -4.36
C TRP A 390 10.91 4.72 -5.64
N PHE A 391 10.85 3.47 -6.10
CA PHE A 391 11.47 3.08 -7.36
C PHE A 391 10.96 3.94 -8.53
N TRP A 392 9.65 4.14 -8.57
CA TRP A 392 8.94 4.79 -9.68
C TRP A 392 9.16 6.30 -9.76
N ASP A 393 9.12 6.99 -8.62
CA ASP A 393 9.16 8.46 -8.56
C ASP A 393 10.55 9.02 -8.25
N ILE A 394 11.39 8.28 -7.51
CA ILE A 394 12.65 8.81 -6.96
C ILE A 394 13.85 8.12 -7.57
N TYR A 395 13.94 6.80 -7.43
CA TYR A 395 15.16 6.06 -7.77
C TYR A 395 15.38 5.95 -9.28
N LYS A 396 14.34 5.56 -10.04
CA LYS A 396 14.51 5.25 -11.45
C LYS A 396 14.32 6.49 -12.32
N THR A 397 15.43 6.96 -12.88
CA THR A 397 15.45 8.01 -13.90
C THR A 397 15.93 7.46 -15.25
N ILE A 398 15.47 8.08 -16.35
CA ILE A 398 15.87 7.67 -17.70
C ILE A 398 17.27 8.21 -17.99
N GLU A 399 18.25 7.31 -18.05
CA GLU A 399 19.63 7.58 -18.46
C GLU A 399 20.08 6.58 -19.52
N TYR A 400 20.82 7.04 -20.53
CA TYR A 400 21.34 6.20 -21.60
C TYR A 400 22.85 6.31 -21.70
N GLY A 401 23.57 5.19 -21.85
CA GLY A 401 25.01 5.23 -22.06
C GLY A 401 25.45 5.78 -23.43
N THR A 402 24.62 5.64 -24.47
CA THR A 402 25.00 6.00 -25.85
C THR A 402 24.51 7.40 -26.24
N LYS A 403 25.37 8.19 -26.91
CA LYS A 403 25.05 9.53 -27.41
C LYS A 403 23.81 9.52 -28.33
N ALA A 404 23.68 8.49 -29.18
CA ALA A 404 22.54 8.36 -30.08
C ALA A 404 21.20 8.25 -29.34
N ASN A 405 21.14 7.47 -28.25
CA ASN A 405 19.90 7.37 -27.46
C ASN A 405 19.64 8.63 -26.64
N LYS A 406 20.68 9.31 -26.14
CA LYS A 406 20.54 10.62 -25.48
C LYS A 406 19.89 11.64 -26.40
N GLU A 407 20.31 11.73 -27.65
CA GLU A 407 19.71 12.65 -28.63
C GLU A 407 18.27 12.23 -28.99
N LYS A 408 18.05 10.92 -29.22
CA LYS A 408 16.75 10.38 -29.62
C LYS A 408 15.66 10.55 -28.56
N TYR A 409 16.02 10.51 -27.28
CA TYR A 409 15.08 10.52 -26.15
C TYR A 409 15.33 11.70 -25.20
N LYS A 410 15.87 12.81 -25.72
CA LYS A 410 16.26 13.99 -24.93
C LYS A 410 15.14 14.57 -24.08
N GLU A 411 13.90 14.48 -24.56
CA GLU A 411 12.70 15.00 -23.89
C GLU A 411 12.31 14.21 -22.64
N ILE A 412 12.77 12.96 -22.53
CA ILE A 412 12.57 12.13 -21.34
C ILE A 412 13.84 11.86 -20.56
N LEU A 413 14.99 12.40 -20.99
CA LEU A 413 16.25 12.21 -20.30
C LEU A 413 16.18 12.80 -18.88
N HIS A 414 16.71 12.07 -17.91
CA HIS A 414 16.70 12.38 -16.47
C HIS A 414 15.31 12.45 -15.83
N LYS A 415 14.24 12.18 -16.58
CA LYS A 415 12.88 12.11 -16.03
C LYS A 415 12.66 10.84 -15.23
N ASN A 416 11.83 10.93 -14.20
CA ASN A 416 11.36 9.75 -13.48
C ASN A 416 10.21 9.06 -14.23
N LEU A 417 9.77 7.88 -13.76
CA LEU A 417 8.75 7.11 -14.47
C LEU A 417 7.37 7.76 -14.44
N ASN A 418 7.06 8.60 -13.44
CA ASN A 418 5.84 9.41 -13.43
C ASN A 418 5.80 10.40 -14.59
N GLU A 419 6.88 11.16 -14.77
CA GLU A 419 6.94 12.16 -15.83
C GLU A 419 6.98 11.55 -17.23
N VAL A 420 7.59 10.37 -17.39
CA VAL A 420 7.59 9.60 -18.65
C VAL A 420 6.19 9.04 -18.93
N SER A 421 5.47 8.60 -17.90
CA SER A 421 4.08 8.11 -18.01
C SER A 421 3.12 9.19 -18.54
N ASP A 422 3.43 10.48 -18.35
CA ASP A 422 2.61 11.59 -18.86
C ASP A 422 2.63 11.71 -20.39
N TYR A 423 3.51 10.98 -21.09
CA TYR A 423 3.50 10.85 -22.55
C TYR A 423 2.57 9.73 -23.04
N GLY A 424 1.80 9.11 -22.14
CA GLY A 424 0.84 8.07 -22.48
C GLY A 424 1.51 6.86 -23.13
N ASP A 425 1.09 6.54 -24.34
CA ASP A 425 1.49 5.30 -25.03
C ASP A 425 2.91 5.39 -25.61
N LYS A 426 3.41 6.61 -25.88
CA LYS A 426 4.64 6.90 -26.64
C LYS A 426 5.87 6.16 -26.11
N TYR A 427 5.99 6.06 -24.79
CA TYR A 427 7.16 5.48 -24.11
C TYR A 427 6.84 4.24 -23.29
N LEU A 428 5.71 3.57 -23.51
CA LEU A 428 5.35 2.33 -22.78
C LEU A 428 6.46 1.26 -22.84
N SER A 429 7.06 1.08 -24.03
CA SER A 429 8.17 0.14 -24.22
C SER A 429 9.46 0.58 -23.52
N ILE A 430 9.69 1.90 -23.38
CA ILE A 430 10.84 2.45 -22.67
C ILE A 430 10.66 2.28 -21.17
N ILE A 431 9.48 2.59 -20.62
CA ILE A 431 9.16 2.34 -19.21
C ILE A 431 9.41 0.86 -18.87
N SER A 432 8.90 -0.07 -19.69
CA SER A 432 9.09 -1.51 -19.46
C SER A 432 10.57 -1.92 -19.48
N LYS A 433 11.39 -1.34 -20.37
CA LYS A 433 12.84 -1.60 -20.41
C LYS A 433 13.55 -1.09 -19.16
N PHE A 434 13.18 0.08 -18.66
CA PHE A 434 13.81 0.65 -17.48
C PHE A 434 13.37 -0.06 -16.19
N VAL A 435 12.13 -0.54 -16.11
CA VAL A 435 11.66 -1.35 -14.99
C VAL A 435 12.41 -2.69 -14.92
N ASN A 436 12.48 -3.43 -16.02
CA ASN A 436 13.02 -4.81 -16.03
C ASN A 436 14.53 -4.90 -16.40
N GLY A 437 15.19 -3.78 -16.73
CA GLY A 437 16.57 -3.80 -17.23
C GLY A 437 16.72 -4.45 -18.63
N GLY A 438 15.62 -4.64 -19.36
CA GLY A 438 15.58 -5.34 -20.65
C GLY A 438 14.18 -5.54 -21.22
N GLY A 439 14.07 -6.23 -22.35
CA GLY A 439 12.80 -6.41 -23.08
C GLY A 439 11.87 -7.51 -22.58
N ASN A 440 12.26 -8.30 -21.57
CA ASN A 440 11.48 -9.44 -21.11
C ASN A 440 10.12 -9.00 -20.52
N GLY A 441 9.07 -9.75 -20.83
CA GLY A 441 7.71 -9.49 -20.33
C GLY A 441 6.99 -8.30 -20.96
N MET A 442 7.55 -7.69 -22.01
CA MET A 442 6.99 -6.47 -22.62
C MET A 442 5.64 -6.71 -23.30
N ALA A 443 5.44 -7.89 -23.91
CA ALA A 443 4.17 -8.22 -24.56
C ALA A 443 3.04 -8.31 -23.53
N GLU A 444 3.30 -8.98 -22.41
CA GLU A 444 2.36 -9.11 -21.30
C GLU A 444 2.04 -7.77 -20.66
N ARG A 445 3.06 -6.93 -20.38
CA ARG A 445 2.86 -5.58 -19.83
C ARG A 445 2.02 -4.70 -20.76
N ASN A 446 2.20 -4.82 -22.07
CA ASN A 446 1.37 -4.11 -23.05
C ASN A 446 -0.10 -4.57 -23.00
N VAL A 447 -0.36 -5.87 -22.85
CA VAL A 447 -1.72 -6.39 -22.64
C VAL A 447 -2.34 -5.79 -21.37
N TYR A 448 -1.61 -5.81 -20.24
CA TYR A 448 -2.09 -5.26 -18.97
C TYR A 448 -2.37 -3.77 -19.06
N TYR A 449 -1.47 -3.01 -19.68
CA TYR A 449 -1.64 -1.58 -19.89
C TYR A 449 -2.92 -1.27 -20.66
N ASN A 450 -3.15 -1.96 -21.79
CA ASN A 450 -4.34 -1.72 -22.62
C ASN A 450 -5.63 -2.16 -21.94
N GLU A 451 -5.60 -3.27 -21.20
CA GLU A 451 -6.73 -3.77 -20.41
C GLU A 451 -7.14 -2.73 -19.35
N LEU A 452 -6.18 -2.24 -18.57
CA LEU A 452 -6.43 -1.20 -17.57
C LEU A 452 -6.92 0.10 -18.21
N LYS A 453 -6.25 0.55 -19.28
CA LYS A 453 -6.58 1.80 -19.98
C LYS A 453 -8.01 1.78 -20.54
N THR A 454 -8.43 0.65 -21.11
CA THR A 454 -9.70 0.53 -21.83
C THR A 454 -10.85 0.13 -20.91
N ASN A 455 -10.68 -0.93 -20.12
CA ASN A 455 -11.78 -1.60 -19.44
C ASN A 455 -11.95 -1.19 -17.97
N VAL A 456 -10.88 -0.72 -17.33
CA VAL A 456 -10.92 -0.26 -15.93
C VAL A 456 -11.00 1.27 -15.85
N PHE A 457 -9.95 1.94 -16.28
CA PHE A 457 -9.83 3.40 -16.17
C PHE A 457 -10.65 4.14 -17.22
N LYS A 458 -11.03 3.44 -18.31
CA LYS A 458 -11.75 4.00 -19.47
C LYS A 458 -11.13 5.33 -19.90
N PHE A 459 -9.80 5.36 -19.99
CA PHE A 459 -9.01 6.59 -20.04
C PHE A 459 -9.45 7.53 -21.17
N ASN A 460 -9.64 6.98 -22.37
CA ASN A 460 -9.99 7.76 -23.55
C ASN A 460 -11.40 8.38 -23.47
N THR A 461 -12.31 7.83 -22.67
CA THR A 461 -13.71 8.26 -22.62
C THR A 461 -14.11 8.94 -21.32
N LYS A 462 -13.44 8.63 -20.20
CA LYS A 462 -13.81 9.13 -18.87
C LYS A 462 -12.76 9.99 -18.18
N CYS A 463 -11.49 9.88 -18.56
CA CYS A 463 -10.42 10.60 -17.87
C CYS A 463 -10.50 12.11 -18.14
N ILE A 464 -10.42 12.90 -17.07
CA ILE A 464 -10.37 14.38 -17.11
C ILE A 464 -9.03 14.91 -17.63
N ASN A 465 -7.97 14.10 -17.53
CA ASN A 465 -6.62 14.46 -17.96
C ASN A 465 -6.24 13.79 -19.30
N ARG A 466 -7.19 13.24 -20.05
CA ARG A 466 -6.91 12.56 -21.33
C ARG A 466 -6.24 13.46 -22.36
N ASP A 467 -6.62 14.74 -22.38
CA ASP A 467 -6.10 15.73 -23.32
C ASP A 467 -4.81 16.41 -22.81
N LYS A 468 -4.35 16.07 -21.60
CA LYS A 468 -3.12 16.60 -20.98
C LYS A 468 -1.90 15.72 -21.22
N ILE A 469 -2.02 14.68 -22.04
CA ILE A 469 -0.88 13.84 -22.44
C ILE A 469 0.14 14.68 -23.21
N LYS A 470 1.41 14.58 -22.83
CA LYS A 470 2.52 15.23 -23.51
C LYS A 470 2.72 14.59 -24.89
N LYS A 471 2.84 15.40 -25.93
CA LYS A 471 3.05 14.95 -27.32
C LYS A 471 4.53 14.78 -27.63
#